data_AF-A0A7S1S9P1-F1
#
_entry.id   AF-A0A7S1S9P1-F1
#
_cell.length_a   1.000
_cell.length_b   1.000
_cell.length_c   1.000
_cell.angle_alpha   90.00
_cell.angle_beta   90.00
_cell.angle_gamma   90.00
#
_symmetry.space_group_name_H-M   'P 1'
#
loop_
_entity.id
_entity.type
_entity.pdbx_description
1 polymer ?
#
loop_
_entity_poly.entity_id
_entity_poly.type
_entity_poly.pdbx_seq_one_letter_code
_entity_poly.pdbx_strand_id
1 'polypeptide(L)'
;GAQVGAIGPAAPRRLRGASFLVGADGPHSSVAKAHSLEAQETTSFRRGAALGLVVNYPNRQTQAERGRRPFSLSRQSFGPLFEACEQETGVALESITCFISAQAHHFVMTPTRRSLQAWGVSAPGSPGGESVQVLDEAALVGVARAAAAFAWRPEEPQLPEEALVAPLGAPLLADFSRARRACGGLRLVRSRPSGGGQPGAGLPAQMLVGLCGDALLEPFWPEGLGLVRGLFSALDFASAAKVWAETGDSVAAADHFEAAFRQLKALTLKTRAAVLRPESQAYGLHPATRYRFAGGQGVRSGSQVRSSSMPSIRTPSGGLQ
;
A
#
# COMPACT_ATOMS: atom_id res chain seq x y z
N GLY A 1 0.88 21.45 -23.36
CA GLY A 1 0.71 20.26 -22.52
C GLY A 1 2.06 19.64 -22.27
N ALA A 2 2.61 19.80 -21.07
CA ALA A 2 3.89 19.22 -20.70
C ALA A 2 3.67 17.75 -20.30
N GLN A 3 4.20 16.82 -21.08
CA GLN A 3 4.37 15.44 -20.64
C GLN A 3 5.24 15.44 -19.39
N VAL A 4 4.72 14.85 -18.31
CA VAL A 4 5.51 14.50 -17.12
C VAL A 4 6.64 13.60 -17.62
N GLY A 5 7.85 14.16 -17.72
CA GLY A 5 9.03 13.44 -18.18
C GLY A 5 9.26 12.24 -17.29
N ALA A 6 9.27 11.04 -17.88
CA ALA A 6 9.64 9.83 -17.17
C ALA A 6 11.06 10.01 -16.60
N ILE A 7 11.16 10.14 -15.27
CA ILE A 7 12.43 10.24 -14.57
C ILE A 7 13.05 8.83 -14.58
N GLY A 8 13.81 8.51 -15.62
CA GLY A 8 14.55 7.25 -15.72
C GLY A 8 14.88 6.83 -17.16
N PRO A 9 15.85 5.91 -17.34
CA PRO A 9 16.14 5.36 -18.65
C PRO A 9 14.93 4.60 -19.21
N ALA A 10 14.66 4.75 -20.51
CA ALA A 10 13.60 4.00 -21.16
C ALA A 10 13.86 2.50 -21.07
N ALA A 11 12.88 1.72 -20.61
CA ALA A 11 13.02 0.28 -20.51
C ALA A 11 13.25 -0.34 -21.91
N PRO A 12 14.15 -1.33 -22.05
CA PRO A 12 14.40 -1.96 -23.34
C PRO A 12 13.14 -2.69 -23.84
N ARG A 13 12.85 -2.60 -25.14
CA ARG A 13 11.69 -3.28 -25.76
C ARG A 13 11.75 -4.80 -25.64
N ARG A 14 12.96 -5.37 -25.55
CA ARG A 14 13.20 -6.79 -25.30
C ARG A 14 14.43 -6.95 -24.42
N LEU A 15 14.33 -7.80 -23.41
CA LEU A 15 15.44 -8.25 -22.58
C LEU A 15 15.57 -9.77 -22.77
N ARG A 16 16.79 -10.25 -23.06
CA ARG A 16 17.08 -11.69 -23.23
C ARG A 16 17.96 -12.17 -22.08
N GLY A 17 17.79 -13.44 -21.69
CA GLY A 17 18.64 -14.07 -20.67
C GLY A 17 18.40 -13.58 -19.24
N ALA A 18 17.25 -12.97 -18.95
CA ALA A 18 16.92 -12.56 -17.60
C ALA A 18 16.52 -13.76 -16.74
N SER A 19 17.22 -13.97 -15.63
CA SER A 19 16.86 -14.99 -14.62
C SER A 19 15.86 -14.47 -13.59
N PHE A 20 15.73 -13.15 -13.47
CA PHE A 20 14.89 -12.49 -12.48
C PHE A 20 14.05 -11.38 -13.14
N LEU A 21 12.79 -11.26 -12.73
CA LEU A 21 11.91 -10.15 -13.11
C LEU A 21 11.19 -9.64 -11.85
N VAL A 22 11.22 -8.33 -11.62
CA VAL A 22 10.58 -7.70 -10.44
C VAL A 22 9.57 -6.66 -10.90
N GLY A 23 8.32 -6.82 -10.49
CA GLY A 23 7.28 -5.80 -10.61
C GLY A 23 7.37 -4.80 -9.45
N ALA A 24 7.80 -3.58 -9.76
CA ALA A 24 7.83 -2.43 -8.85
C ALA A 24 7.05 -1.23 -9.44
N ASP A 25 6.07 -1.54 -10.29
CA ASP A 25 5.32 -0.60 -11.14
C ASP A 25 3.98 -0.17 -10.52
N GLY A 26 3.85 -0.28 -9.20
CA GLY A 26 2.71 0.21 -8.44
C GLY A 26 1.51 -0.75 -8.36
N PRO A 27 0.37 -0.30 -7.81
CA PRO A 27 -0.77 -1.16 -7.44
C PRO A 27 -1.47 -1.83 -8.63
N HIS A 28 -1.25 -1.35 -9.86
CA HIS A 28 -1.81 -1.91 -11.09
C HIS A 28 -0.78 -2.67 -11.93
N SER A 29 0.22 -3.26 -11.27
CA SER A 29 1.38 -3.92 -11.86
C SER A 29 1.05 -4.74 -13.11
N SER A 30 1.71 -4.37 -14.21
CA SER A 30 1.72 -5.09 -15.47
C SER A 30 2.38 -6.46 -15.33
N VAL A 31 3.43 -6.56 -14.49
CA VAL A 31 4.13 -7.82 -14.18
C VAL A 31 3.20 -8.78 -13.46
N ALA A 32 2.46 -8.30 -12.45
CA ALA A 32 1.51 -9.13 -11.72
C ALA A 32 0.45 -9.73 -12.66
N LYS A 33 -0.12 -8.90 -13.54
CA LYS A 33 -1.11 -9.33 -14.55
C LYS A 33 -0.52 -10.34 -15.53
N ALA A 34 0.67 -10.06 -16.08
CA ALA A 34 1.31 -10.89 -17.10
C ALA A 34 1.71 -12.28 -16.57
N HIS A 35 2.03 -12.39 -15.28
CA HIS A 35 2.50 -13.63 -14.66
C HIS A 35 1.49 -14.26 -13.68
N SER A 36 0.23 -13.82 -13.74
CA SER A 36 -0.89 -14.28 -12.91
C SER A 36 -0.53 -14.37 -11.43
N LEU A 37 0.10 -13.31 -10.91
CA LEU A 37 0.26 -13.09 -9.47
C LEU A 37 -1.02 -12.40 -9.01
N GLU A 38 -1.92 -13.19 -8.43
CA GLU A 38 -3.24 -12.70 -8.01
C GLU A 38 -3.11 -11.67 -6.88
N ALA A 39 -3.94 -10.63 -6.95
CA ALA A 39 -4.12 -9.67 -5.88
C ALA A 39 -5.54 -9.80 -5.33
N GLN A 40 -5.66 -9.72 -4.01
CA GLN A 40 -6.93 -9.58 -3.32
C GLN A 40 -7.13 -8.11 -2.95
N GLU A 41 -8.35 -7.63 -3.14
CA GLU A 41 -8.79 -6.37 -2.55
C GLU A 41 -9.13 -6.66 -1.09
N THR A 42 -8.38 -6.04 -0.18
CA THR A 42 -8.82 -5.95 1.20
C THR A 42 -9.88 -4.87 1.29
N THR A 43 -11.12 -5.30 1.52
CA THR A 43 -12.17 -4.40 1.96
C THR A 43 -11.76 -3.87 3.33
N SER A 44 -11.54 -2.56 3.44
CA SER A 44 -11.54 -1.94 4.76
C SER A 44 -12.88 -2.27 5.42
N PHE A 45 -12.93 -2.52 6.73
CA PHE A 45 -14.19 -2.74 7.48
C PHE A 45 -15.14 -1.51 7.46
N ARG A 46 -14.87 -0.52 6.60
CA ARG A 46 -15.66 0.70 6.43
C ARG A 46 -16.86 0.41 5.54
N ARG A 47 -18.04 0.85 5.99
CA ARG A 47 -19.28 0.79 5.20
C ARG A 47 -19.40 1.90 4.14
N GLY A 48 -18.41 2.80 4.02
CA GLY A 48 -18.45 3.95 3.10
C GLY A 48 -17.14 4.17 2.34
N ALA A 49 -17.23 4.83 1.18
CA ALA A 49 -16.07 5.21 0.38
C ALA A 49 -15.14 6.14 1.18
N ALA A 50 -13.85 5.82 1.22
CA ALA A 50 -12.82 6.66 1.82
C ALA A 50 -12.09 7.37 0.68
N LEU A 51 -12.22 8.68 0.57
CA LEU A 51 -11.52 9.47 -0.44
C LEU A 51 -10.29 10.09 0.21
N GLY A 52 -9.11 9.85 -0.36
CA GLY A 52 -7.85 10.43 0.07
C GLY A 52 -7.50 11.67 -0.75
N LEU A 53 -7.35 12.80 -0.10
CA LEU A 53 -6.86 14.04 -0.69
C LEU A 53 -5.41 14.27 -0.25
N VAL A 54 -4.51 14.39 -1.22
CA VAL A 54 -3.09 14.66 -1.00
C VAL A 54 -2.72 16.00 -1.59
N VAL A 55 -2.07 16.83 -0.77
CA VAL A 55 -1.58 18.14 -1.17
C VAL A 55 -0.25 18.41 -0.48
N ASN A 56 0.66 19.06 -1.18
CA ASN A 56 1.97 19.42 -0.67
C ASN A 56 2.11 20.94 -0.70
N TYR A 57 2.59 21.56 0.37
CA TYR A 57 2.87 22.99 0.41
C TYR A 57 4.36 23.23 0.64
N PRO A 58 4.96 24.27 0.05
CA PRO A 58 6.38 24.57 0.27
C PRO A 58 6.64 24.87 1.75
N ASN A 59 7.68 24.26 2.31
CA ASN A 59 8.21 24.61 3.62
C ASN A 59 9.23 25.73 3.44
N ARG A 60 8.86 26.96 3.78
CA ARG A 60 9.73 28.14 3.65
C ARG A 60 10.60 28.38 4.87
N GLN A 61 10.50 27.50 5.88
CA GLN A 61 11.23 27.61 7.15
C GLN A 61 11.01 28.95 7.86
N THR A 62 9.80 29.50 7.73
CA THR A 62 9.35 30.68 8.47
C THR A 62 9.30 30.40 9.97
N GLN A 63 9.15 31.45 10.80
CA GLN A 63 9.04 31.28 12.24
C GLN A 63 7.85 30.39 12.65
N ALA A 64 6.72 30.49 11.94
CA ALA A 64 5.55 29.66 12.17
C ALA A 64 5.78 28.18 11.79
N GLU A 65 6.65 27.91 10.82
CA GLU A 65 6.95 26.55 10.35
C GLU A 65 8.04 25.85 11.17
N ARG A 66 8.94 26.62 11.80
CA ARG A 66 10.05 26.07 12.58
C ARG A 66 9.54 25.39 13.84
N GLY A 67 10.03 24.18 14.09
CA GLY A 67 9.73 23.42 15.31
C GLY A 67 8.41 22.66 15.28
N ARG A 68 7.58 22.86 14.24
CA ARG A 68 6.36 22.07 14.03
C ARG A 68 6.68 20.59 13.91
N ARG A 69 5.81 19.75 14.45
CA ARG A 69 5.98 18.29 14.43
C ARG A 69 5.01 17.64 13.46
N PRO A 70 5.43 16.54 12.81
CA PRO A 70 4.49 15.74 12.04
C PRO A 70 3.39 15.18 12.96
N PHE A 71 2.19 15.06 12.44
CA PHE A 71 1.04 14.56 13.19
C PHE A 71 0.15 13.67 12.34
N SER A 72 -0.60 12.78 12.98
CA SER A 72 -1.63 11.94 12.37
C SER A 72 -2.81 11.85 13.31
N LEU A 73 -3.96 12.40 12.90
CA LEU A 73 -5.18 12.50 13.70
C LEU A 73 -6.33 11.82 12.96
N SER A 74 -7.23 11.22 13.73
CA SER A 74 -8.47 10.62 13.23
C SER A 74 -9.66 11.17 13.99
N ARG A 75 -10.80 11.33 13.31
CA ARG A 75 -12.06 11.78 13.92
C ARG A 75 -12.52 10.85 15.03
N GLN A 76 -12.25 9.54 14.91
CA GLN A 76 -12.55 8.54 15.94
C GLN A 76 -11.85 8.82 17.27
N SER A 77 -10.64 9.39 17.24
CA SER A 77 -9.86 9.69 18.44
C SER A 77 -10.00 11.14 18.89
N PHE A 78 -10.28 12.07 17.98
CA PHE A 78 -10.30 13.52 18.24
C PHE A 78 -11.59 14.19 17.77
N GLY A 79 -12.75 13.55 17.98
CA GLY A 79 -14.06 14.02 17.48
C GLY A 79 -14.33 15.52 17.63
N PRO A 80 -14.22 16.11 18.84
CA PRO A 80 -14.47 17.55 19.04
C PRO A 80 -13.58 18.47 18.20
N LEU A 81 -12.33 18.09 17.93
CA LEU A 81 -11.41 18.88 17.10
C LEU A 81 -11.84 18.87 15.62
N PHE A 82 -12.32 17.72 15.14
CA PHE A 82 -12.85 17.59 13.78
C PHE A 82 -14.20 18.30 13.62
N GLU A 83 -15.02 18.32 14.66
CA GLU A 83 -16.26 19.12 14.68
C GLU A 83 -15.97 20.62 14.64
N ALA A 84 -14.97 21.10 15.39
CA ALA A 84 -14.53 22.48 15.33
C ALA A 84 -14.01 22.87 13.94
N CYS A 85 -13.18 22.01 13.32
CA CYS A 85 -12.73 22.21 11.94
C CYS A 85 -13.93 22.32 10.97
N GLU A 86 -14.91 21.44 11.10
CA GLU A 86 -16.10 21.45 10.25
C GLU A 86 -16.95 22.71 10.46
N GLN A 87 -17.06 23.22 11.68
CA GLN A 87 -17.79 24.46 11.99
C GLN A 87 -17.06 25.71 11.47
N GLU A 88 -15.74 25.78 11.62
CA GLU A 88 -14.94 26.94 11.24
C GLU A 88 -14.70 27.01 9.74
N THR A 89 -14.41 25.87 9.12
CA THR A 89 -13.98 25.81 7.72
C THR A 89 -15.06 25.28 6.78
N GLY A 90 -16.11 24.63 7.28
CA GLY A 90 -17.05 23.88 6.44
C GLY A 90 -16.47 22.59 5.84
N VAL A 91 -15.25 22.21 6.20
CA VAL A 91 -14.60 20.98 5.71
C VAL A 91 -14.72 19.87 6.75
N ALA A 92 -15.45 18.80 6.40
CA ALA A 92 -15.61 17.64 7.26
C ALA A 92 -14.64 16.52 6.83
N LEU A 93 -13.76 16.12 7.74
CA LEU A 93 -12.75 15.08 7.52
C LEU A 93 -12.95 13.88 8.45
N GLU A 94 -12.49 12.70 8.01
CA GLU A 94 -12.36 11.49 8.83
C GLU A 94 -10.96 11.36 9.46
N SER A 95 -9.95 11.87 8.76
CA SER A 95 -8.56 11.86 9.23
C SER A 95 -7.75 12.93 8.53
N ILE A 96 -6.65 13.33 9.16
CA ILE A 96 -5.63 14.19 8.57
C ILE A 96 -4.25 13.77 9.09
N THR A 97 -3.27 13.77 8.20
CA THR A 97 -1.86 13.48 8.51
C THR A 97 -1.00 14.54 7.83
N CYS A 98 -0.04 15.08 8.57
CA CYS A 98 0.96 16.01 8.05
C CYS A 98 2.36 15.44 8.30
N PHE A 99 3.12 15.23 7.22
CA PHE A 99 4.55 14.96 7.28
C PHE A 99 5.32 16.21 6.88
N ILE A 100 6.38 16.53 7.63
CA ILE A 100 7.18 17.73 7.39
C ILE A 100 8.57 17.30 6.94
N SER A 101 8.96 17.74 5.74
CA SER A 101 10.31 17.61 5.21
C SER A 101 11.02 18.97 5.19
N ALA A 102 12.29 18.99 4.84
CA ALA A 102 13.05 20.23 4.71
C ALA A 102 12.46 21.20 3.67
N GLN A 103 11.71 20.69 2.69
CA GLN A 103 11.23 21.44 1.52
C GLN A 103 9.71 21.55 1.45
N ALA A 104 8.95 20.71 2.18
CA ALA A 104 7.50 20.68 2.05
C ALA A 104 6.77 20.19 3.31
N HIS A 105 5.54 20.66 3.47
CA HIS A 105 4.49 20.08 4.31
C HIS A 105 3.61 19.18 3.44
N HIS A 106 3.63 17.89 3.71
CA HIS A 106 2.87 16.88 2.98
C HIS A 106 1.62 16.52 3.75
N PHE A 107 0.45 16.91 3.24
CA PHE A 107 -0.83 16.61 3.84
C PHE A 107 -1.50 15.43 3.11
N VAL A 108 -1.98 14.48 3.91
CA VAL A 108 -2.85 13.40 3.49
C VAL A 108 -4.11 13.48 4.35
N MET A 109 -5.24 13.80 3.74
CA MET A 109 -6.51 13.98 4.44
C MET A 109 -7.59 13.10 3.83
N THR A 110 -8.59 12.73 4.64
CA THR A 110 -9.72 11.92 4.18
C THR A 110 -11.01 12.74 4.28
N PRO A 111 -11.34 13.60 3.30
CA PRO A 111 -12.56 14.37 3.33
C PRO A 111 -13.80 13.48 3.16
N THR A 112 -14.89 13.85 3.84
CA THR A 112 -16.17 13.21 3.62
C THR A 112 -16.72 13.60 2.26
N ARG A 113 -17.43 12.68 1.62
CA ARG A 113 -18.06 12.94 0.33
C ARG A 113 -19.07 14.10 0.39
N ARG A 114 -19.82 14.18 1.49
CA ARG A 114 -20.78 15.28 1.73
C ARG A 114 -20.06 16.64 1.73
N SER A 115 -18.90 16.73 2.36
CA SER A 115 -18.11 17.97 2.39
C SER A 115 -17.61 18.36 1.00
N LEU A 116 -17.06 17.41 0.23
CA LEU A 116 -16.63 17.67 -1.14
C LEU A 116 -17.79 18.16 -2.04
N GLN A 117 -18.98 17.60 -1.87
CA GLN A 117 -20.17 18.04 -2.61
C GLN A 117 -20.65 19.43 -2.18
N ALA A 118 -20.65 19.72 -0.87
CA ALA A 118 -21.01 21.04 -0.35
C ALA A 118 -20.09 22.14 -0.88
N TRP A 119 -18.82 21.82 -1.10
CA TRP A 119 -17.83 22.70 -1.71
C TRP A 119 -17.86 22.74 -3.24
N GLY A 120 -18.72 21.96 -3.90
CA GLY A 120 -18.81 21.92 -5.37
C GLY A 120 -17.72 21.12 -6.07
N VAL A 121 -16.86 20.41 -5.34
CA VAL A 121 -15.76 19.60 -5.91
C VAL A 121 -16.28 18.47 -6.80
N SER A 122 -17.44 17.88 -6.45
CA SER A 122 -18.04 16.76 -7.17
C SER A 122 -19.57 16.87 -7.21
N ALA A 123 -20.20 16.30 -8.24
CA ALA A 123 -21.65 16.34 -8.38
C ALA A 123 -22.38 15.60 -7.24
N PRO A 124 -23.56 16.10 -6.82
CA PRO A 124 -24.49 15.34 -6.00
C PRO A 124 -24.84 14.02 -6.70
N GLY A 125 -24.70 12.89 -6.01
CA GLY A 125 -25.10 11.58 -6.56
C GLY A 125 -24.10 10.87 -7.49
N SER A 126 -22.86 11.36 -7.66
CA SER A 126 -21.81 10.59 -8.39
C SER A 126 -21.67 9.14 -7.88
N PRO A 127 -21.21 8.17 -8.68
CA PRO A 127 -20.76 6.90 -8.14
C PRO A 127 -19.59 7.15 -7.15
N GLY A 128 -19.58 6.40 -6.04
CA GLY A 128 -18.49 6.46 -5.05
C GLY A 128 -17.27 5.65 -5.47
N GLY A 129 -16.11 5.93 -4.86
CA GLY A 129 -14.85 5.21 -5.08
C GLY A 129 -13.97 5.82 -6.17
N GLU A 130 -13.26 5.00 -6.96
CA GLU A 130 -12.36 5.39 -8.07
C GLU A 130 -12.99 6.33 -9.12
N SER A 131 -14.32 6.54 -9.08
CA SER A 131 -15.08 7.35 -10.05
C SER A 131 -15.52 8.73 -9.53
N VAL A 132 -14.96 9.23 -8.42
CA VAL A 132 -15.20 10.63 -8.02
C VAL A 132 -14.52 11.55 -9.02
N GLN A 133 -15.30 12.07 -9.96
CA GLN A 133 -14.85 13.08 -10.91
C GLN A 133 -14.75 14.43 -10.19
N VAL A 134 -13.54 14.98 -10.20
CA VAL A 134 -13.30 16.36 -9.76
C VAL A 134 -13.83 17.27 -10.86
N LEU A 135 -14.92 17.97 -10.58
CA LEU A 135 -15.54 18.92 -11.51
C LEU A 135 -14.89 20.30 -11.40
N ASP A 136 -14.42 20.64 -10.21
CA ASP A 136 -13.80 21.93 -9.91
C ASP A 136 -12.49 21.71 -9.13
N GLU A 137 -11.38 21.88 -9.83
CA GLU A 137 -10.04 21.80 -9.25
C GLU A 137 -9.76 22.96 -8.28
N ALA A 138 -10.32 24.15 -8.52
CA ALA A 138 -10.15 25.30 -7.64
C ALA A 138 -10.88 25.08 -6.31
N ALA A 139 -12.08 24.51 -6.34
CA ALA A 139 -12.79 24.07 -5.15
C ALA A 139 -12.00 23.00 -4.37
N LEU A 140 -11.37 22.05 -5.06
CA LEU A 140 -10.53 21.03 -4.41
C LEU A 140 -9.32 21.65 -3.70
N VAL A 141 -8.65 22.63 -4.34
CA VAL A 141 -7.59 23.42 -3.71
C VAL A 141 -8.11 24.20 -2.51
N GLY A 142 -9.32 24.77 -2.60
CA GLY A 142 -9.99 25.46 -1.50
C GLY A 142 -10.21 24.57 -0.28
N VAL A 143 -10.78 23.38 -0.49
CA VAL A 143 -10.95 22.36 0.56
C VAL A 143 -9.61 22.00 1.20
N ALA A 144 -8.60 21.73 0.37
CA ALA A 144 -7.27 21.35 0.83
C ALA A 144 -6.60 22.45 1.66
N ARG A 145 -6.75 23.72 1.24
CA ARG A 145 -6.20 24.90 1.93
C ARG A 145 -6.91 25.13 3.26
N ALA A 146 -8.24 25.15 3.27
CA ALA A 146 -9.03 25.38 4.47
C ALA A 146 -8.75 24.33 5.54
N ALA A 147 -8.70 23.05 5.15
CA ALA A 147 -8.32 21.96 6.04
C ALA A 147 -6.87 22.08 6.55
N ALA A 148 -5.92 22.47 5.71
CA ALA A 148 -4.51 22.59 6.09
C ALA A 148 -4.21 23.79 7.00
N ALA A 149 -4.98 24.88 6.88
CA ALA A 149 -4.85 26.10 7.67
C ALA A 149 -5.37 25.95 9.11
N PHE A 150 -6.32 25.03 9.34
CA PHE A 150 -6.93 24.82 10.65
C PHE A 150 -5.91 24.45 11.75
N ALA A 151 -6.14 24.90 12.97
CA ALA A 151 -5.29 24.63 14.14
C ALA A 151 -5.44 23.21 14.68
N TRP A 152 -4.93 22.21 13.94
CA TRP A 152 -4.89 20.82 14.39
C TRP A 152 -4.03 20.58 15.64
N ARG A 153 -3.13 21.51 15.93
CA ARG A 153 -2.22 21.52 17.09
C ARG A 153 -2.31 22.91 17.73
N PRO A 154 -3.27 23.17 18.63
CA PRO A 154 -3.50 24.49 19.22
C PRO A 154 -2.28 25.09 19.95
N GLU A 155 -1.34 24.24 20.35
CA GLU A 155 -0.08 24.64 20.97
C GLU A 155 1.00 25.10 19.97
N GLU A 156 0.80 24.88 18.67
CA GLU A 156 1.71 25.32 17.61
C GLU A 156 1.14 26.55 16.88
N PRO A 157 1.99 27.45 16.36
CA PRO A 157 1.55 28.51 15.46
C PRO A 157 0.81 27.92 14.24
N GLN A 158 -0.33 28.52 13.88
CA GLN A 158 -1.05 28.19 12.65
C GLN A 158 -0.18 28.49 11.43
N LEU A 159 -0.34 27.70 10.38
CA LEU A 159 0.27 28.04 9.09
C LEU A 159 -0.47 29.24 8.52
N PRO A 160 0.24 30.32 8.18
CA PRO A 160 -0.40 31.49 7.58
C PRO A 160 -0.99 31.10 6.22
N GLU A 161 -2.16 31.64 5.87
CA GLU A 161 -2.86 31.29 4.64
C GLU A 161 -1.98 31.51 3.40
N GLU A 162 -1.12 32.52 3.43
CA GLU A 162 -0.17 32.85 2.37
C GLU A 162 0.81 31.69 2.09
N ALA A 163 1.15 30.90 3.12
CA ALA A 163 2.00 29.71 2.94
C ALA A 163 1.27 28.59 2.18
N LEU A 164 -0.06 28.59 2.20
CA LEU A 164 -0.94 27.56 1.64
C LEU A 164 -1.61 27.99 0.32
N VAL A 165 -1.20 29.11 -0.28
CA VAL A 165 -1.77 29.60 -1.54
C VAL A 165 -1.35 28.73 -2.72
N ALA A 166 -0.07 28.35 -2.79
CA ALA A 166 0.53 27.69 -3.94
C ALA A 166 1.02 26.29 -3.55
N PRO A 167 0.21 25.23 -3.75
CA PRO A 167 0.67 23.87 -3.54
C PRO A 167 1.76 23.47 -4.55
N LEU A 168 2.65 22.58 -4.12
CA LEU A 168 3.64 21.91 -4.95
C LEU A 168 2.93 20.85 -5.81
N GLY A 169 2.47 21.28 -6.97
CA GLY A 169 1.67 20.47 -7.89
C GLY A 169 0.17 20.50 -7.57
N ALA A 170 -0.63 19.88 -8.45
CA ALA A 170 -2.07 19.79 -8.26
C ALA A 170 -2.42 18.84 -7.10
N PRO A 171 -3.42 19.16 -6.25
CA PRO A 171 -3.93 18.22 -5.26
C PRO A 171 -4.43 16.93 -5.94
N LEU A 172 -4.11 15.78 -5.34
CA LEU A 172 -4.54 14.47 -5.80
C LEU A 172 -5.72 13.99 -4.96
N LEU A 173 -6.84 13.66 -5.61
CA LEU A 173 -7.95 12.95 -4.99
C LEU A 173 -7.95 11.49 -5.46
N ALA A 174 -7.80 10.55 -4.52
CA ALA A 174 -7.70 9.12 -4.79
C ALA A 174 -8.70 8.32 -3.93
N ASP A 175 -9.03 7.10 -4.36
CA ASP A 175 -9.87 6.19 -3.58
C ASP A 175 -9.01 5.38 -2.60
N PHE A 176 -9.25 5.54 -1.30
CA PHE A 176 -8.61 4.79 -0.21
C PHE A 176 -9.54 3.71 0.39
N SER A 177 -10.70 3.45 -0.21
CA SER A 177 -11.68 2.49 0.31
C SER A 177 -11.18 1.04 0.23
N ARG A 178 -10.33 0.76 -0.76
CA ARG A 178 -9.78 -0.57 -1.05
C ARG A 178 -8.27 -0.47 -1.08
N ALA A 179 -7.61 -1.32 -0.30
CA ALA A 179 -6.19 -1.56 -0.47
C ALA A 179 -6.01 -2.89 -1.19
N ARG A 180 -5.08 -2.94 -2.14
CA ARG A 180 -4.73 -4.16 -2.85
C ARG A 180 -3.49 -4.80 -2.22
N ARG A 181 -3.50 -6.12 -2.12
CA ARG A 181 -2.31 -6.89 -1.77
C ARG A 181 -2.22 -8.15 -2.61
N ALA A 182 -1.02 -8.54 -2.99
CA ALA A 182 -0.80 -9.83 -3.63
C ALA A 182 -1.17 -10.99 -2.68
N CYS A 183 -1.78 -12.04 -3.22
CA CYS A 183 -2.01 -13.31 -2.50
C CYS A 183 -0.69 -14.04 -2.26
N GLY A 184 0.21 -13.98 -3.23
CA GLY A 184 1.61 -14.39 -3.16
C GLY A 184 2.47 -13.47 -4.03
N GLY A 185 3.70 -13.20 -3.61
CA GLY A 185 4.55 -12.20 -4.25
C GLY A 185 5.73 -12.75 -5.06
N LEU A 186 5.85 -14.07 -5.19
CA LEU A 186 6.95 -14.74 -5.87
C LEU A 186 6.44 -15.95 -6.66
N ARG A 187 6.92 -16.13 -7.88
CA ARG A 187 6.56 -17.25 -8.76
C ARG A 187 7.72 -17.62 -9.67
N LEU A 188 7.97 -18.92 -9.82
CA LEU A 188 8.86 -19.42 -10.87
C LEU A 188 8.08 -19.61 -12.18
N VAL A 189 8.56 -18.99 -13.25
CA VAL A 189 8.06 -19.16 -14.61
C VAL A 189 9.05 -20.02 -15.38
N ARG A 190 8.54 -21.02 -16.11
CA ARG A 190 9.34 -21.90 -16.96
C ARG A 190 8.98 -21.66 -18.40
N SER A 191 9.98 -21.59 -19.29
CA SER A 191 9.74 -21.57 -20.72
C SER A 191 9.05 -22.88 -21.13
N ARG A 192 8.25 -22.82 -22.20
CA ARG A 192 7.81 -24.07 -22.83
C ARG A 192 9.06 -24.84 -23.30
N PRO A 193 9.04 -26.19 -23.24
CA PRO A 193 10.09 -27.00 -23.83
C PRO A 193 10.25 -26.57 -25.29
N SER A 194 11.45 -26.14 -25.65
CA SER A 194 11.76 -25.78 -27.03
C SER A 194 12.13 -27.07 -27.76
N GLY A 195 11.15 -27.70 -28.40
CA GLY A 195 11.38 -28.87 -29.27
C GLY A 195 10.32 -29.95 -29.09
N GLY A 196 9.58 -30.24 -30.16
CA GLY A 196 8.83 -31.48 -30.26
C GLY A 196 9.79 -32.66 -30.28
N GLY A 197 9.80 -33.46 -29.21
CA GLY A 197 10.33 -34.82 -29.18
C GLY A 197 11.83 -35.04 -29.49
N GLN A 198 12.64 -34.00 -29.70
CA GLN A 198 14.06 -34.15 -30.03
C GLN A 198 14.87 -34.52 -28.76
N PRO A 199 15.52 -35.70 -28.72
CA PRO A 199 16.41 -36.07 -27.62
C PRO A 199 17.64 -35.15 -27.62
N GLY A 200 17.80 -34.39 -26.54
CA GLY A 200 18.87 -33.37 -26.40
C GLY A 200 18.36 -31.95 -26.14
N ALA A 201 17.04 -31.72 -26.11
CA ALA A 201 16.48 -30.44 -25.67
C ALA A 201 16.85 -30.18 -24.20
N GLY A 202 17.67 -29.16 -23.95
CA GLY A 202 18.09 -28.76 -22.61
C GLY A 202 16.92 -28.40 -21.69
N LEU A 203 17.18 -28.29 -20.39
CA LEU A 203 16.18 -27.92 -19.39
C LEU A 203 15.45 -26.63 -19.81
N PRO A 204 14.12 -26.53 -19.58
CA PRO A 204 13.38 -25.31 -19.88
C PRO A 204 13.98 -24.13 -19.11
N ALA A 205 14.17 -23.01 -19.79
CA ALA A 205 14.67 -21.79 -19.18
C ALA A 205 13.74 -21.37 -18.04
N GLN A 206 14.33 -21.02 -16.90
CA GLN A 206 13.58 -20.65 -15.70
C GLN A 206 13.81 -19.18 -15.38
N MET A 207 12.77 -18.52 -14.90
CA MET A 207 12.81 -17.14 -14.47
C MET A 207 12.03 -16.99 -13.18
N LEU A 208 12.65 -16.39 -12.17
CA LEU A 208 11.99 -16.06 -10.92
C LEU A 208 11.36 -14.67 -11.04
N VAL A 209 10.04 -14.62 -10.94
CA VAL A 209 9.24 -13.41 -11.01
C VAL A 209 8.76 -13.03 -9.62
N GLY A 210 8.91 -11.79 -9.21
CA GLY A 210 8.37 -11.32 -7.94
C GLY A 210 7.84 -9.89 -7.98
N LEU A 211 7.17 -9.49 -6.89
CA LEU A 211 6.61 -8.16 -6.71
C LEU A 211 7.24 -7.48 -5.50
N CYS A 212 7.42 -6.17 -5.55
CA CYS A 212 7.80 -5.35 -4.40
C CYS A 212 7.09 -3.97 -4.46
N GLY A 213 7.17 -3.23 -3.35
CA GLY A 213 6.45 -1.95 -3.24
C GLY A 213 4.94 -2.13 -3.30
N ASP A 214 4.27 -1.12 -3.84
CA ASP A 214 2.81 -1.07 -3.93
C ASP A 214 2.25 -2.14 -4.88
N ALA A 215 3.09 -2.72 -5.77
CA ALA A 215 2.71 -3.89 -6.57
C ALA A 215 2.50 -5.14 -5.70
N LEU A 216 3.22 -5.25 -4.58
CA LEU A 216 3.08 -6.36 -3.63
C LEU A 216 2.06 -6.06 -2.55
N LEU A 217 2.16 -4.89 -1.92
CA LEU A 217 1.35 -4.50 -0.76
C LEU A 217 1.12 -2.99 -0.78
N GLU A 218 -0.08 -2.59 -1.17
CA GLU A 218 -0.46 -1.19 -1.17
C GLU A 218 -0.47 -0.63 0.25
N PRO A 219 0.23 0.48 0.51
CA PRO A 219 0.28 1.06 1.85
C PRO A 219 -1.00 1.83 2.15
N PHE A 220 -1.46 1.73 3.40
CA PHE A 220 -2.38 2.72 3.93
C PHE A 220 -1.58 3.97 4.29
N TRP A 221 -1.63 5.00 3.43
CA TRP A 221 -0.77 6.19 3.55
C TRP A 221 -0.77 6.87 4.92
N PRO A 222 -1.90 6.93 5.66
CA PRO A 222 -1.91 7.48 7.01
C PRO A 222 -1.00 6.74 8.01
N GLU A 223 -0.64 5.48 7.78
CA GLU A 223 0.36 4.79 8.62
C GLU A 223 1.80 5.22 8.33
N GLY A 224 2.07 5.91 7.21
CA GLY A 224 3.42 6.35 6.84
C GLY A 224 4.42 5.20 6.58
N LEU A 225 3.92 3.99 6.31
CA LEU A 225 4.75 2.79 6.16
C LEU A 225 5.15 2.45 4.72
N GLY A 226 4.72 3.23 3.72
CA GLY A 226 4.95 2.94 2.30
C GLY A 226 6.41 2.72 1.95
N LEU A 227 7.30 3.65 2.32
CA LEU A 227 8.74 3.52 2.05
C LEU A 227 9.37 2.30 2.73
N VAL A 228 9.06 2.07 4.01
CA VAL A 228 9.60 0.92 4.74
C VAL A 228 9.11 -0.39 4.12
N ARG A 229 7.83 -0.47 3.76
CA ARG A 229 7.26 -1.67 3.13
C ARG A 229 7.81 -1.91 1.73
N GLY A 230 8.02 -0.86 0.94
CA GLY A 230 8.62 -0.95 -0.38
C GLY A 230 10.08 -1.39 -0.34
N LEU A 231 10.89 -0.78 0.53
CA LEU A 231 12.28 -1.17 0.69
C LEU A 231 12.41 -2.59 1.22
N PHE A 232 11.61 -2.96 2.23
CA PHE A 232 11.71 -4.29 2.83
C PHE A 232 11.24 -5.39 1.90
N SER A 233 10.17 -5.17 1.13
CA SER A 233 9.74 -6.13 0.11
C SER A 233 10.79 -6.33 -1.00
N ALA A 234 11.50 -5.27 -1.39
CA ALA A 234 12.62 -5.39 -2.34
C ALA A 234 13.78 -6.23 -1.77
N LEU A 235 14.14 -6.00 -0.50
CA LEU A 235 15.15 -6.82 0.20
C LEU A 235 14.69 -8.27 0.40
N ASP A 236 13.40 -8.49 0.68
CA ASP A 236 12.81 -9.82 0.85
C ASP A 236 12.85 -10.60 -0.47
N PHE A 237 12.51 -9.96 -1.59
CA PHE A 237 12.69 -10.52 -2.92
C PHE A 237 14.16 -10.86 -3.19
N ALA A 238 15.08 -9.92 -2.96
CA ALA A 238 16.50 -10.14 -3.22
C ALA A 238 17.08 -11.27 -2.36
N SER A 239 16.62 -11.41 -1.11
CA SER A 239 17.02 -12.52 -0.25
C SER A 239 16.48 -13.87 -0.74
N ALA A 240 15.25 -13.93 -1.25
CA ALA A 240 14.68 -15.14 -1.84
C ALA A 240 15.37 -15.50 -3.17
N ALA A 241 15.70 -14.49 -3.98
CA ALA A 241 16.48 -14.65 -5.20
C ALA A 241 17.87 -15.23 -4.92
N LYS A 242 18.53 -14.79 -3.84
CA LYS A 242 19.79 -15.38 -3.36
C LYS A 242 19.63 -16.86 -3.00
N VAL A 243 18.59 -17.22 -2.23
CA VAL A 243 18.31 -18.63 -1.88
C VAL A 243 18.16 -19.49 -3.13
N TRP A 244 17.39 -19.02 -4.12
CA TRP A 244 17.23 -19.75 -5.37
C TRP A 244 18.54 -19.87 -6.16
N ALA A 245 19.32 -18.79 -6.25
CA ALA A 245 20.59 -18.80 -6.98
C ALA A 245 21.62 -19.76 -6.37
N GLU A 246 21.61 -19.94 -5.05
CA GLU A 246 22.54 -20.81 -4.33
C GLU A 246 22.10 -22.27 -4.31
N THR A 247 20.79 -22.55 -4.30
CA THR A 247 20.27 -23.90 -4.09
C THR A 247 19.63 -24.51 -5.35
N GLY A 248 19.23 -23.70 -6.32
CA GLY A 248 18.35 -24.10 -7.41
C GLY A 248 16.92 -24.44 -6.97
N ASP A 249 16.60 -24.37 -5.67
CA ASP A 249 15.32 -24.78 -5.11
C ASP A 249 14.33 -23.59 -5.09
N SER A 250 13.41 -23.61 -6.05
CA SER A 250 12.36 -22.60 -6.15
C SER A 250 11.33 -22.66 -5.01
N VAL A 251 11.15 -23.83 -4.39
CA VAL A 251 10.21 -23.99 -3.27
C VAL A 251 10.81 -23.36 -2.02
N ALA A 252 12.09 -23.62 -1.73
CA ALA A 252 12.81 -22.98 -0.62
C ALA A 252 12.81 -21.45 -0.74
N ALA A 253 13.02 -20.92 -1.95
CA ALA A 253 12.96 -19.49 -2.21
C ALA A 253 11.55 -18.89 -1.98
N ALA A 254 10.50 -19.60 -2.43
CA ALA A 254 9.12 -19.19 -2.22
C ALA A 254 8.72 -19.20 -0.73
N ASP A 255 9.10 -20.24 0.01
CA ASP A 255 8.84 -20.35 1.45
C ASP A 255 9.57 -19.26 2.24
N HIS A 256 10.82 -18.97 1.88
CA HIS A 256 11.61 -17.88 2.46
C HIS A 256 10.95 -16.52 2.23
N PHE A 257 10.50 -16.25 1.00
CA PHE A 257 9.79 -15.03 0.66
C PHE A 257 8.45 -14.91 1.40
N GLU A 258 7.64 -15.97 1.44
CA GLU A 258 6.33 -15.94 2.09
C GLU A 258 6.44 -15.78 3.62
N ALA A 259 7.48 -16.33 4.23
CA ALA A 259 7.78 -16.11 5.65
C ALA A 259 8.05 -14.63 5.94
N ALA A 260 8.86 -13.96 5.12
CA ALA A 260 9.12 -12.53 5.22
C ALA A 260 7.86 -11.70 4.92
N PHE A 261 7.12 -12.06 3.87
CA PHE A 261 5.90 -11.34 3.47
C PHE A 261 4.80 -11.42 4.54
N ARG A 262 4.69 -12.54 5.28
CA ARG A 262 3.81 -12.64 6.46
C ARG A 262 4.16 -11.60 7.54
N GLN A 263 5.44 -11.37 7.80
CA GLN A 263 5.86 -10.33 8.75
C GLN A 263 5.53 -8.94 8.21
N LEU A 264 5.77 -8.71 6.93
CA LEU A 264 5.49 -7.43 6.29
C LEU A 264 3.99 -7.08 6.31
N LYS A 265 3.12 -8.06 6.08
CA LYS A 265 1.65 -7.91 6.22
C LYS A 265 1.23 -7.51 7.63
N ALA A 266 1.93 -8.02 8.65
CA ALA A 266 1.64 -7.72 10.05
C ALA A 266 2.22 -6.38 10.52
N LEU A 267 3.09 -5.72 9.74
CA LEU A 267 3.76 -4.49 10.13
C LEU A 267 2.81 -3.28 10.04
N THR A 268 2.38 -2.76 11.18
CA THR A 268 1.61 -1.51 11.32
C THR A 268 2.34 -0.58 12.30
N LEU A 269 1.89 0.67 12.46
CA LEU A 269 2.44 1.55 13.50
C LEU A 269 2.31 0.94 14.90
N LYS A 270 1.21 0.24 15.18
CA LYS A 270 0.94 -0.39 16.49
C LYS A 270 1.77 -1.66 16.73
N THR A 271 1.99 -2.44 15.69
CA THR A 271 2.71 -3.72 15.78
C THR A 271 4.20 -3.61 15.47
N ARG A 272 4.70 -2.42 15.09
CA ARG A 272 6.10 -2.18 14.71
C ARG A 272 7.11 -2.78 15.68
N ALA A 273 6.95 -2.53 16.98
CA ALA A 273 7.87 -3.03 18.00
C ALA A 273 7.85 -4.55 18.16
N ALA A 274 6.72 -5.19 17.87
CA ALA A 274 6.55 -6.64 17.93
C ALA A 274 7.06 -7.35 16.67
N VAL A 275 6.96 -6.70 15.51
CA VAL A 275 7.36 -7.28 14.21
C VAL A 275 8.84 -7.05 13.91
N LEU A 276 9.35 -5.84 14.17
CA LEU A 276 10.71 -5.44 13.81
C LEU A 276 11.70 -5.63 14.97
N ARG A 277 12.95 -5.92 14.63
CA ARG A 277 14.07 -5.86 15.57
C ARG A 277 14.42 -4.39 15.88
N PRO A 278 14.81 -4.05 17.11
CA PRO A 278 15.11 -2.65 17.46
C PRO A 278 16.40 -2.12 16.81
N GLU A 279 17.38 -2.98 16.50
CA GLU A 279 18.69 -2.60 15.97
C GLU A 279 18.64 -2.29 14.46
N SER A 280 18.01 -1.17 14.08
CA SER A 280 17.89 -0.76 12.67
C SER A 280 19.23 -0.63 11.92
N GLN A 281 20.32 -0.32 12.62
CA GLN A 281 21.67 -0.24 12.04
C GLN A 281 22.23 -1.60 11.59
N ALA A 282 21.70 -2.70 12.13
CA ALA A 282 22.12 -4.07 11.78
C ALA A 282 21.25 -4.68 10.68
N TYR A 283 20.31 -3.91 10.10
CA TYR A 283 19.44 -4.41 9.05
C TYR A 283 20.24 -4.70 7.78
N GLY A 284 20.18 -5.94 7.32
CA GLY A 284 20.77 -6.39 6.05
C GLY A 284 19.76 -7.09 5.15
N LEU A 285 20.30 -7.78 4.15
CA LEU A 285 19.53 -8.50 3.14
C LEU A 285 18.63 -9.58 3.77
N HIS A 286 19.17 -10.38 4.70
CA HIS A 286 18.45 -11.50 5.27
C HIS A 286 17.26 -11.05 6.15
N PRO A 287 16.02 -11.54 5.93
CA PRO A 287 14.83 -11.12 6.66
C PRO A 287 14.96 -11.19 8.20
N ALA A 288 15.69 -12.20 8.72
CA ALA A 288 15.90 -12.36 10.16
C ALA A 288 16.70 -11.23 10.82
N THR A 289 17.43 -10.40 10.07
CA THR A 289 18.08 -9.20 10.64
C THR A 289 17.07 -8.06 10.84
N ARG A 290 15.92 -8.10 10.16
CA ARG A 290 14.89 -7.05 10.17
C ARG A 290 13.67 -7.46 11.00
N TYR A 291 13.16 -8.67 10.77
CA TYR A 291 11.97 -9.20 11.43
C TYR A 291 12.32 -10.14 12.58
N ARG A 292 11.52 -10.11 13.64
CA ARG A 292 11.71 -11.01 14.79
C ARG A 292 11.38 -12.47 14.47
N PHE A 293 10.34 -12.71 13.66
CA PHE A 293 9.80 -14.06 13.43
C PHE A 293 9.99 -14.60 12.01
N ALA A 294 10.88 -14.01 11.20
CA ALA A 294 11.15 -14.51 9.85
C ALA A 294 12.03 -15.78 9.80
N GLY A 295 12.48 -16.29 10.95
CA GLY A 295 13.37 -17.48 11.07
C GLY A 295 12.72 -18.74 11.64
N GLY A 296 11.39 -18.77 11.83
CA GLY A 296 10.72 -19.91 12.43
C GLY A 296 10.27 -20.95 11.41
N GLN A 297 10.93 -22.12 11.37
CA GLN A 297 10.26 -23.34 10.96
C GLN A 297 9.01 -23.51 11.82
N GLY A 298 7.84 -23.25 11.25
CA GLY A 298 6.60 -23.74 11.81
C GLY A 298 6.64 -25.25 11.72
N VAL A 299 6.89 -25.92 12.85
CA VAL A 299 6.58 -27.33 13.03
C VAL A 299 5.16 -27.54 12.53
N ARG A 300 5.01 -28.16 11.35
CA ARG A 300 3.75 -28.69 10.86
C ARG A 300 3.42 -29.92 11.71
N SER A 301 2.87 -29.71 12.90
CA SER A 301 2.10 -30.76 13.55
C SER A 301 0.72 -30.81 12.89
N GLY A 302 0.54 -31.81 12.03
CA GLY A 302 -0.77 -32.37 11.70
C GLY A 302 -1.67 -31.52 10.78
N SER A 303 -1.35 -31.45 9.49
CA SER A 303 -2.39 -31.29 8.46
C SER A 303 -3.18 -32.60 8.38
N GLN A 304 -4.21 -32.74 9.20
CA GLN A 304 -5.29 -33.69 8.93
C GLN A 304 -5.96 -33.24 7.63
N VAL A 305 -5.64 -33.95 6.55
CA VAL A 305 -6.42 -33.96 5.32
C VAL A 305 -7.84 -34.34 5.73
N ARG A 306 -8.76 -33.37 5.76
CA ARG A 306 -10.19 -33.68 5.85
C ARG A 306 -10.59 -34.29 4.51
N SER A 307 -10.57 -35.62 4.46
CA SER A 307 -11.17 -36.36 3.37
C SER A 307 -12.66 -36.04 3.31
N SER A 308 -13.09 -35.52 2.17
CA SER A 308 -14.50 -35.46 1.77
C SER A 308 -15.03 -36.88 1.60
N SER A 309 -15.62 -37.44 2.66
CA SER A 309 -16.48 -38.63 2.61
C SER A 309 -17.19 -38.77 3.95
N MET A 310 -18.45 -38.33 4.02
CA MET A 310 -19.46 -39.04 4.82
C MET A 310 -20.83 -38.96 4.14
N PRO A 311 -21.63 -40.03 4.22
CA PRO A 311 -22.88 -40.16 3.48
C PRO A 311 -24.03 -39.42 4.16
N SER A 312 -25.00 -39.01 3.35
CA SER A 312 -26.28 -38.45 3.77
C SER A 312 -27.07 -39.41 4.65
N ILE A 313 -27.27 -39.05 5.92
CA ILE A 313 -28.22 -39.71 6.82
C ILE A 313 -29.63 -39.23 6.46
N ARG A 314 -30.44 -40.16 5.95
CA ARG A 314 -31.89 -40.01 5.81
C ARG A 314 -32.52 -40.01 7.20
N THR A 315 -33.30 -38.99 7.51
CA THR A 315 -34.29 -39.04 8.59
C THR A 315 -35.44 -39.97 8.20
N PRO A 316 -35.87 -40.92 9.05
CA PRO A 316 -37.10 -41.64 8.83
C PRO A 316 -38.29 -40.83 9.32
N SER A 317 -39.26 -40.69 8.41
CA SER A 317 -40.65 -40.30 8.64
C SER A 317 -41.46 -41.43 9.30
N GLY A 318 -42.40 -41.06 10.17
CA GLY A 318 -43.47 -41.91 10.72
C GLY A 318 -43.30 -42.12 12.24
N GLY A 319 -44.31 -41.98 13.10
CA GLY A 319 -45.75 -41.86 12.93
C GLY A 319 -46.40 -42.47 14.18
N LEU A 320 -47.36 -41.76 14.77
CA LEU A 320 -48.48 -42.22 15.61
C LEU A 320 -48.31 -43.54 16.40
N GLN A 321 -48.22 -43.41 17.72
CA GLN A 321 -49.24 -43.86 18.70
C GLN A 321 -49.01 -43.14 20.03
#